data_AF-A0A1E3PN95-F1
#
_entry.id   AF-A0A1E3PN95-F1
#
_cell.length_a   1.000
_cell.length_b   1.000
_cell.length_c   1.000
_cell.angle_alpha   90.00
_cell.angle_beta   90.00
_cell.angle_gamma   90.00
#
_symmetry.space_group_name_H-M   'P 1'
#
loop_
_entity.id
_entity.type
_entity.pdbx_description
1 polymer ?
#
loop_
_entity_poly.entity_id
_entity_poly.type
_entity_poly.pdbx_seq_one_letter_code
_entity_poly.pdbx_strand_id
1 'polypeptide(L)'
;SQYPVEMSCYRAFEELIGCYSIGGQFRHAWRYGGLGLCEDKQDRWTFCIKQSFSSEAEKARQVQNWYKQKLARDMATKGSSESVWASRSEPLHKPF
;
A
#
# COMPACT_ATOMS: atom_id res chain seq x y z
N SER A 1 -7.72 -12.83 11.24
CA SER A 1 -6.42 -12.22 10.89
C SER A 1 -6.67 -10.77 10.51
N GLN A 2 -5.81 -9.82 10.89
CA GLN A 2 -6.02 -8.38 10.62
C GLN A 2 -5.69 -7.95 9.17
N TYR A 3 -5.21 -8.88 8.32
CA TYR A 3 -4.76 -8.60 6.96
C TYR A 3 -5.73 -9.18 5.92
N PRO A 4 -5.92 -8.50 4.78
CA PRO A 4 -6.80 -8.97 3.71
C PRO A 4 -6.25 -10.25 3.07
N VAL A 5 -7.18 -11.12 2.64
CA VAL A 5 -6.90 -12.39 1.95
C VAL A 5 -6.98 -12.27 0.43
N GLU A 6 -7.67 -11.25 -0.07
CA GLU A 6 -7.92 -11.06 -1.48
C GLU A 6 -7.25 -9.79 -2.01
N MET A 7 -7.00 -9.81 -3.32
CA MET A 7 -6.61 -8.62 -4.07
C MET A 7 -7.19 -8.65 -5.47
N SER A 8 -7.51 -7.47 -6.00
CA SER A 8 -7.93 -7.28 -7.39
C SER A 8 -6.75 -6.80 -8.24
N CYS A 9 -6.41 -7.55 -9.30
CA CYS A 9 -5.34 -7.16 -10.22
C CYS A 9 -5.74 -5.97 -11.09
N TYR A 10 -7.04 -5.81 -11.37
CA TYR A 10 -7.56 -4.64 -12.07
C TYR A 10 -7.32 -3.36 -11.27
N ARG A 11 -7.66 -3.37 -9.97
CA ARG A 11 -7.37 -2.24 -9.07
C ARG A 11 -5.88 -1.93 -9.00
N ALA A 12 -5.03 -2.95 -8.91
CA ALA A 12 -3.58 -2.75 -8.90
C ALA A 12 -3.06 -2.12 -10.20
N PHE A 13 -3.64 -2.49 -11.34
CA PHE A 13 -3.32 -1.93 -12.65
C PHE A 13 -3.80 -0.48 -12.80
N GLU A 14 -5.02 -0.16 -12.36
CA GLU A 14 -5.52 1.22 -12.36
C GLU A 14 -4.63 2.15 -11.53
N GLU A 15 -4.18 1.70 -10.36
CA GLU A 15 -3.25 2.47 -9.54
C GLU A 15 -1.88 2.66 -10.21
N LEU A 16 -1.39 1.65 -10.94
CA LEU A 16 -0.13 1.72 -11.68
C LEU A 16 -0.20 2.74 -12.81
N ILE A 17 -1.22 2.64 -13.67
CA ILE A 17 -1.44 3.59 -14.76
C ILE A 17 -1.69 4.99 -14.20
N GLY A 18 -2.49 5.10 -13.13
CA GLY A 18 -2.73 6.38 -12.47
C GLY A 18 -1.43 7.04 -12.01
N CYS A 19 -0.47 6.26 -11.52
CA CYS A 19 0.85 6.75 -11.12
C CYS A 19 1.68 7.24 -12.31
N TYR A 20 1.76 6.47 -13.40
CA TYR A 20 2.52 6.87 -14.60
C TYR A 20 1.84 7.94 -15.45
N SER A 21 0.54 8.17 -15.25
CA SER A 21 -0.19 9.22 -15.95
C SER A 21 0.44 10.59 -15.69
N ILE A 22 0.38 11.47 -16.70
CA ILE A 22 0.90 12.85 -16.60
C ILE A 22 0.28 13.57 -15.40
N GLY A 23 -1.03 13.39 -15.17
CA GLY A 23 -1.72 14.00 -14.03
C GLY A 23 -1.24 13.45 -12.67
N GLY A 24 -0.93 12.16 -12.59
CA GLY A 24 -0.35 11.54 -11.40
C GLY A 24 1.05 12.09 -11.10
N GLN A 25 1.92 12.08 -12.11
CA GLN A 25 3.28 12.61 -12.01
C GLN A 25 3.31 14.11 -11.71
N PHE A 26 2.41 14.90 -12.29
CA PHE A 26 2.29 16.33 -12.00
C PHE A 26 1.92 16.59 -10.53
N ARG A 27 0.94 15.88 -9.99
CA ARG A 27 0.56 16.01 -8.56
C ARG A 27 1.71 15.59 -7.63
N HIS A 28 2.43 14.53 -8.00
CA HIS A 28 3.58 14.08 -7.24
C HIS A 28 4.70 15.14 -7.25
N ALA A 29 5.03 15.68 -8.41
CA ALA A 29 6.03 16.74 -8.56
C ALA A 29 5.63 18.01 -7.78
N TRP A 30 4.36 18.40 -7.81
CA TRP A 30 3.86 19.54 -7.06
C TRP A 30 3.97 19.34 -5.53
N ARG A 31 3.74 18.13 -5.03
CA ARG A 31 3.75 17.84 -3.58
C ARG A 31 5.14 17.53 -3.02
N TYR A 32 5.96 16.82 -3.79
CA TYR A 32 7.24 16.26 -3.33
C TYR A 32 8.46 16.80 -4.09
N GLY A 33 8.27 17.64 -5.10
CA GLY A 33 9.37 18.29 -5.83
C GLY A 33 10.06 17.44 -6.91
N GLY A 34 9.53 16.28 -7.27
CA GLY A 34 10.11 15.40 -8.29
C GLY A 34 9.13 14.40 -8.87
N LEU A 35 9.53 13.70 -9.93
CA LEU A 35 8.76 12.59 -10.49
C LEU A 35 8.75 11.40 -9.52
N GLY A 36 7.61 10.71 -9.44
CA GLY A 36 7.47 9.53 -8.59
C GLY A 36 7.92 8.27 -9.33
N LEU A 37 8.70 7.41 -8.67
CA LEU A 37 9.25 6.19 -9.27
C LEU A 37 8.21 5.07 -9.49
N CYS A 38 7.01 5.18 -8.88
CA CYS A 38 5.89 4.23 -9.01
C CYS A 38 6.20 2.76 -8.64
N GLU A 39 7.37 2.45 -8.09
CA GLU A 39 7.84 1.10 -7.76
C GLU A 39 6.84 0.31 -6.89
N ASP A 40 6.33 0.93 -5.82
CA ASP A 40 5.34 0.30 -4.92
C ASP A 40 4.08 -0.19 -5.65
N LYS A 41 3.64 0.54 -6.69
CA LYS A 41 2.45 0.20 -7.47
C LYS A 41 2.77 -0.88 -8.50
N GLN A 42 3.96 -0.81 -9.08
CA GLN A 42 4.45 -1.82 -10.02
C GLN A 42 4.61 -3.17 -9.32
N ASP A 43 5.25 -3.20 -8.16
CA ASP A 43 5.41 -4.39 -7.32
C ASP A 43 4.07 -5.06 -7.00
N ARG A 44 3.06 -4.26 -6.64
CA ARG A 44 1.71 -4.75 -6.33
C ARG A 44 1.09 -5.42 -7.55
N TRP A 45 1.19 -4.80 -8.72
CA TRP A 45 0.63 -5.34 -9.96
C TRP A 45 1.35 -6.63 -10.39
N THR A 46 2.68 -6.63 -10.38
CA THR A 46 3.49 -7.82 -10.68
C THR A 46 3.19 -8.97 -9.72
N PHE A 47 3.07 -8.70 -8.42
CA PHE A 47 2.69 -9.71 -7.43
C PHE A 47 1.29 -10.29 -7.72
N CYS A 48 0.32 -9.45 -8.07
CA CYS A 48 -1.03 -9.91 -8.39
C CYS A 48 -1.06 -10.85 -9.60
N ILE A 49 -0.35 -10.50 -10.68
CA ILE A 49 -0.22 -11.35 -11.88
C ILE A 49 0.48 -12.66 -11.53
N LYS A 50 1.54 -12.63 -10.72
CA LYS A 50 2.21 -13.87 -10.30
C LYS A 50 1.26 -14.79 -9.52
N GLN A 51 0.43 -14.22 -8.65
CA GLN A 51 -0.47 -15.00 -7.82
C GLN A 51 -1.74 -15.46 -8.56
N SER A 52 -2.09 -14.88 -9.71
CA SER A 52 -3.27 -15.34 -10.46
C SER A 52 -3.14 -16.77 -10.98
N PHE A 53 -1.93 -17.31 -11.07
CA PHE A 53 -1.66 -18.70 -11.48
C PHE A 53 -1.65 -19.71 -10.32
N SER A 54 -1.76 -19.24 -9.08
CA SER A 54 -1.75 -20.11 -7.89
C SER A 54 -3.14 -20.58 -7.48
N SER A 55 -3.22 -21.65 -6.70
CA SER A 55 -4.49 -22.10 -6.11
C SER A 55 -5.05 -21.05 -5.14
N GLU A 56 -6.37 -21.05 -4.94
CA GLU A 56 -7.06 -20.03 -4.14
C GLU A 56 -6.61 -20.02 -2.67
N ALA A 57 -6.42 -21.19 -2.06
CA ALA A 57 -5.92 -21.32 -0.69
C ALA A 57 -4.49 -20.78 -0.54
N GLU A 58 -3.64 -21.01 -1.54
CA GLU A 58 -2.27 -20.52 -1.55
C GLU A 58 -2.23 -19.00 -1.81
N LYS A 59 -3.07 -18.51 -2.72
CA LYS A 59 -3.30 -17.08 -2.95
C LYS A 59 -3.68 -16.34 -1.67
N ALA A 60 -4.63 -16.84 -0.90
CA ALA A 60 -5.03 -16.19 0.35
C ALA A 60 -3.86 -16.04 1.34
N ARG A 61 -3.02 -17.08 1.47
CA ARG A 61 -1.83 -17.06 2.36
C ARG A 61 -0.77 -16.10 1.85
N GLN A 62 -0.45 -16.15 0.56
CA GLN A 62 0.57 -15.28 -0.02
C GLN A 62 0.15 -13.81 0.00
N VAL A 63 -1.13 -13.51 -0.26
CA VAL A 63 -1.67 -12.15 -0.15
C VAL A 63 -1.47 -11.61 1.27
N GLN A 64 -1.86 -12.38 2.30
CA GLN A 64 -1.65 -11.97 3.69
C GLN A 64 -0.17 -11.74 4.00
N ASN A 65 0.71 -12.64 3.55
CA ASN A 65 2.14 -12.51 3.77
C ASN A 65 2.74 -11.28 3.07
N TRP A 66 2.28 -10.97 1.85
CA TRP A 66 2.70 -9.78 1.13
C TRP A 66 2.32 -8.49 1.87
N TYR A 67 1.09 -8.39 2.41
CA TYR A 67 0.68 -7.22 3.19
C TYR A 67 1.47 -7.08 4.50
N LYS A 68 1.79 -8.19 5.18
CA LYS A 68 2.67 -8.17 6.36
C LYS A 68 4.07 -7.66 6.03
N GLN A 69 4.68 -8.20 4.97
CA GLN A 69 6.01 -7.79 4.52
C GLN A 69 6.03 -6.34 4.06
N LYS A 70 4.98 -5.90 3.35
CA LYS A 70 4.82 -4.51 2.94
C LYS A 70 4.75 -3.59 4.15
N LEU A 71 3.93 -3.91 5.14
CA LEU A 71 3.84 -3.11 6.37
C LEU A 71 5.19 -3.02 7.08
N ALA A 72 5.91 -4.13 7.19
CA ALA A 72 7.25 -4.14 7.78
C ALA A 72 8.25 -3.25 6.99
N ARG A 73 8.21 -3.30 5.65
CA ARG A 73 9.03 -2.42 4.79
C ARG A 73 8.67 -0.94 4.96
N ASP A 74 7.37 -0.62 4.97
CA ASP A 74 6.89 0.76 5.15
C ASP A 74 7.27 1.30 6.54
N MET A 75 7.13 0.48 7.60
CA MET A 75 7.56 0.84 8.95
C MET A 75 9.07 1.10 9.04
N ALA A 76 9.89 0.29 8.36
CA ALA A 76 11.34 0.45 8.35
C ALA A 76 11.82 1.69 7.57
N THR A 77 11.12 2.07 6.49
CA THR A 77 11.54 3.15 5.59
C THR A 77 10.93 4.50 5.93
N LYS A 78 9.62 4.54 6.22
CA LYS A 78 8.84 5.77 6.43
C LYS A 78 8.60 6.06 7.91
N GLY A 79 8.83 5.07 8.79
CA GLY A 79 8.46 5.13 10.20
C GLY A 79 6.97 4.88 10.42
N SER A 80 6.61 4.56 11.66
CA SER A 80 5.21 4.52 12.11
C SER A 80 4.80 5.89 12.62
N SER A 81 3.55 6.30 12.43
CA SER A 81 3.01 7.51 13.06
C SER A 81 3.10 7.47 14.58
N GLU A 82 3.15 6.27 15.16
CA GLU A 82 3.32 6.04 16.60
C GLU A 82 4.70 6.50 17.12
N SER A 83 5.69 6.70 16.24
CA SER A 83 6.97 7.29 16.64
C SER A 83 6.88 8.80 16.87
N VAL A 84 5.92 9.46 16.21
CA VAL A 84 5.70 10.91 16.30
C VAL A 84 4.61 11.24 17.31
N TRP A 85 3.56 10.42 17.39
CA TRP A 85 2.38 10.67 18.21
C TRP A 85 2.13 9.51 19.17
N ALA A 86 2.07 9.83 20.47
CA ALA A 86 1.63 8.87 21.47
C ALA A 86 0.11 8.66 21.38
N SER A 87 -0.34 7.41 21.46
CA SER A 87 -1.77 7.11 21.58
C SER A 87 -2.33 7.75 22.85
N ARG A 88 -3.52 8.35 22.73
CA ARG A 88 -4.16 9.01 23.86
C ARG A 88 -4.76 7.94 24.79
N SER A 89 -4.44 8.02 26.07
CA SER A 89 -5.02 7.14 27.10
C SER A 89 -6.45 7.52 27.48
N GLU A 90 -6.79 8.80 27.41
CA GLU A 90 -8.10 9.31 27.85
C GLU A 90 -8.98 9.80 26.68
N PRO A 91 -10.28 9.49 26.66
CA PRO A 91 -11.19 9.95 25.62
C PRO A 91 -11.45 11.47 25.72
N LEU A 92 -11.69 12.11 24.56
CA LEU A 92 -12.01 13.53 24.49
C LEU A 92 -13.39 13.83 25.11
N HIS A 93 -13.44 14.79 26.04
CA HIS A 93 -14.71 15.30 26.55
C HIS A 93 -15.29 16.32 25.56
N LYS A 94 -16.33 15.92 24.81
CA LYS A 94 -17.01 16.66 23.73
C LYS A 94 -16.16 16.87 22.46
N PRO A 95 -16.12 15.87 21.57
CA PRO A 95 -15.29 15.91 20.37
C PRO A 95 -15.87 16.69 19.17
N PHE A 96 -17.06 17.30 19.31
CA PHE A 96 -17.75 18.05 18.24
C PHE A 96 -18.21 19.41 18.74
#